data_AF-A0A210R243-F1
#
_entry.id   AF-A0A210R243-F1
#
_cell.length_a   1.000
_cell.length_b   1.000
_cell.length_c   1.000
_cell.angle_alpha   90.00
_cell.angle_beta   90.00
_cell.angle_gamma   90.00
#
_symmetry.space_group_name_H-M   'P 1'
#
loop_
_entity.id
_entity.type
_entity.pdbx_description
1 polymer ?
#
loop_
_entity_poly.entity_id
_entity_poly.type
_entity_poly.pdbx_seq_one_letter_code
_entity_poly.pdbx_strand_id
1 'polypeptide(L)'
;MADMGNFWEDLRKQARQLENEIDLKLVSFSKLGTNYSAHNEFGSESAPLINKTSSEHMFETMAMEIEQLVSKLQEINDRMADYTQNISMSSPSAALLHTLQRHRDILQDYTHEFQKTKANITAIREREDLMGSVQRDISAYKNSSGLNRRSELYLKEHDHIRNSERMIDEQISVAMMTKDNMGSQKKMLSSISQRMNTVASILCTNQYL
;
A
#
# COMPACT_ATOMS: atom_id res chain seq x y z
N MET A 1 -52.53 12.20 -34.25
CA MET A 1 -51.91 13.11 -33.25
C MET A 1 -51.61 12.40 -31.92
N ALA A 2 -52.48 11.51 -31.42
CA ALA A 2 -52.21 10.73 -30.20
C ALA A 2 -51.00 9.77 -30.30
N ASP A 3 -50.79 9.15 -31.46
CA ASP A 3 -49.69 8.21 -31.71
C ASP A 3 -48.30 8.86 -31.60
N MET A 4 -48.15 10.10 -32.09
CA MET A 4 -46.91 10.87 -31.96
C MET A 4 -46.63 11.28 -30.52
N GLY A 5 -47.66 11.62 -29.73
CA GLY A 5 -47.50 11.94 -28.31
C GLY A 5 -47.02 10.74 -27.49
N ASN A 6 -47.56 9.55 -27.78
CA ASN A 6 -47.15 8.31 -27.14
C ASN A 6 -45.68 7.96 -27.45
N PHE A 7 -45.22 8.15 -28.68
CA PHE A 7 -43.83 7.89 -29.06
C PHE A 7 -42.82 8.76 -28.27
N TRP A 8 -43.12 10.05 -28.07
CA TRP A 8 -42.28 10.93 -27.24
C TRP A 8 -42.23 10.47 -25.78
N GLU A 9 -43.38 10.12 -25.20
CA GLU A 9 -43.43 9.59 -23.84
C GLU A 9 -42.62 8.31 -23.68
N ASP A 10 -42.67 7.43 -24.67
CA ASP A 10 -41.95 6.16 -24.66
C ASP A 10 -40.44 6.35 -24.81
N LEU A 11 -39.98 7.33 -25.60
CA LEU A 11 -38.56 7.72 -25.67
C LEU A 11 -38.08 8.27 -24.32
N ARG A 12 -38.87 9.12 -23.65
CA ARG A 12 -38.52 9.66 -22.33
C ARG A 12 -38.44 8.58 -21.26
N LYS A 13 -39.36 7.61 -21.27
CA LYS A 13 -39.31 6.46 -20.35
C LYS A 13 -38.06 5.62 -20.59
N GLN A 14 -37.73 5.34 -21.85
CA GLN A 14 -36.51 4.61 -22.21
C GLN A 14 -35.25 5.35 -21.79
N ALA A 15 -35.16 6.66 -22.02
CA ALA A 15 -34.04 7.47 -21.57
C ALA A 15 -33.86 7.40 -20.06
N ARG A 16 -34.93 7.62 -19.28
CA ARG A 16 -34.87 7.51 -17.80
C ARG A 16 -34.46 6.13 -17.32
N GLN A 17 -34.89 5.07 -18.00
CA GLN A 17 -34.49 3.72 -17.66
C GLN A 17 -32.98 3.50 -17.89
N LEU A 18 -32.47 3.97 -19.02
CA LEU A 18 -31.03 3.91 -19.33
C LEU A 18 -30.21 4.78 -18.38
N GLU A 19 -30.68 5.98 -18.04
CA GLU A 19 -30.05 6.87 -17.06
C GLU A 19 -29.90 6.18 -15.69
N ASN A 20 -30.96 5.54 -15.20
CA ASN A 20 -30.91 4.80 -13.93
C ASN A 20 -29.94 3.61 -13.99
N GLU A 21 -29.91 2.89 -15.12
CA GLU A 21 -29.00 1.76 -15.30
C GLU A 21 -27.53 2.20 -15.36
N ILE A 22 -27.25 3.30 -16.08
CA ILE A 22 -25.94 3.93 -16.16
C ILE A 22 -25.48 4.38 -14.77
N ASP A 23 -26.35 5.03 -13.98
CA ASP A 23 -26.02 5.49 -12.63
C ASP A 23 -25.62 4.33 -11.71
N LEU A 24 -26.43 3.26 -11.67
CA LEU A 24 -26.14 2.06 -10.86
C LEU A 24 -24.82 1.39 -11.26
N LYS A 25 -24.56 1.32 -12.57
CA LYS A 25 -23.32 0.73 -13.11
C LYS A 25 -22.12 1.63 -12.85
N LEU A 26 -22.24 2.95 -12.97
CA LEU A 26 -21.18 3.91 -12.66
C LEU A 26 -20.79 3.89 -11.19
N VAL A 27 -21.76 3.80 -10.27
CA VAL A 27 -21.48 3.65 -8.84
C VAL A 27 -20.69 2.37 -8.57
N SER A 28 -21.09 1.26 -9.21
CA SER A 28 -20.40 -0.04 -9.07
C SER A 28 -18.99 -0.01 -9.68
N PHE A 29 -18.83 0.66 -10.82
CA PHE A 29 -17.57 0.86 -11.52
C PHE A 29 -16.59 1.73 -10.71
N SER A 30 -17.08 2.81 -10.10
CA SER A 30 -16.29 3.66 -9.20
C SER A 30 -15.84 2.92 -7.93
N LYS A 31 -16.69 2.07 -7.36
CA LYS A 31 -16.31 1.18 -6.23
C LYS A 31 -15.16 0.24 -6.59
N LEU A 32 -15.17 -0.33 -7.80
CA LEU A 32 -14.06 -1.17 -8.24
C LEU A 32 -12.78 -0.36 -8.37
N GLY A 33 -12.85 0.86 -8.91
CA GLY A 33 -11.70 1.74 -9.01
C GLY A 33 -11.09 2.13 -7.66
N THR A 34 -11.93 2.46 -6.68
CA THR A 34 -11.48 2.80 -5.33
C THR A 34 -10.90 1.58 -4.59
N ASN A 35 -11.44 0.38 -4.80
CA ASN A 35 -10.87 -0.86 -4.27
C ASN A 35 -9.47 -1.14 -4.84
N TYR A 36 -9.21 -0.81 -6.11
CA TYR A 36 -7.85 -0.86 -6.67
C TYR A 36 -6.91 0.12 -5.95
N SER A 37 -7.33 1.36 -5.69
CA SER A 37 -6.52 2.31 -4.90
C SER A 37 -6.23 1.84 -3.48
N ALA A 38 -7.22 1.28 -2.78
CA ALA A 38 -7.10 0.90 -1.37
C ALA A 38 -6.11 -0.27 -1.16
N HIS A 39 -5.98 -1.17 -2.13
CA HIS A 39 -5.03 -2.28 -2.07
C HIS A 39 -3.56 -1.80 -2.19
N ASN A 40 -3.33 -0.56 -2.63
CA ASN A 40 -2.00 -0.01 -2.87
C ASN A 40 -1.39 0.66 -1.61
N GLU A 41 -2.21 1.03 -0.60
CA GLU A 41 -1.71 1.62 0.66
C GLU A 41 -1.26 0.58 1.69
N PHE A 42 -1.86 -0.61 1.66
CA PHE A 42 -1.42 -1.75 2.47
C PHE A 42 -0.66 -2.71 1.56
N GLY A 43 0.67 -2.60 1.53
CA GLY A 43 1.58 -3.47 0.77
C GLY A 43 1.40 -4.95 1.13
N SER A 44 0.38 -5.59 0.56
CA SER A 44 0.08 -7.00 0.73
C SER A 44 0.79 -7.77 -0.37
N GLU A 45 1.99 -8.23 -0.04
CA GLU A 45 2.88 -9.08 -0.83
C GLU A 45 2.28 -10.48 -1.12
N SER A 46 0.96 -10.67 -1.00
CA SER A 46 0.33 -11.99 -1.05
C SER A 46 -1.11 -12.02 -1.60
N ALA A 47 -1.54 -11.03 -2.38
CA ALA A 47 -2.77 -11.21 -3.17
C ALA A 47 -2.45 -12.13 -4.37
N PRO A 48 -3.14 -13.28 -4.53
CA PRO A 48 -2.87 -14.19 -5.64
C PRO A 48 -3.12 -13.47 -6.97
N LEU A 49 -2.17 -13.57 -7.91
CA LEU A 49 -2.24 -13.00 -9.27
C LEU A 49 -3.57 -13.33 -9.99
N ILE A 50 -4.20 -14.45 -9.62
CA ILE A 50 -5.49 -14.92 -10.10
C ILE A 50 -6.64 -13.96 -9.75
N ASN A 51 -6.55 -13.22 -8.64
CA ASN A 51 -7.55 -12.21 -8.26
C ASN A 51 -7.34 -10.88 -9.00
N LYS A 52 -6.12 -10.61 -9.50
CA LYS A 52 -5.82 -9.42 -10.32
C LYS A 52 -6.44 -9.56 -11.71
N THR A 53 -6.24 -10.71 -12.37
CA THR A 53 -6.76 -10.96 -13.71
C THR A 53 -8.28 -11.04 -13.75
N SER A 54 -8.91 -11.67 -12.75
CA SER A 54 -10.38 -11.70 -12.65
C SER A 54 -10.98 -10.31 -12.45
N SER A 55 -10.40 -9.50 -11.56
CA SER A 55 -10.81 -8.12 -11.32
C SER A 55 -10.59 -7.22 -12.55
N GLU A 56 -9.54 -7.48 -13.33
CA GLU A 56 -9.22 -6.76 -14.56
C GLU A 56 -10.24 -7.05 -15.67
N HIS A 57 -10.59 -8.32 -15.89
CA HIS A 57 -11.63 -8.71 -16.84
C HIS A 57 -13.01 -8.18 -16.44
N MET A 58 -13.33 -8.19 -15.15
CA MET A 58 -14.58 -7.62 -14.62
C MET A 58 -14.68 -6.12 -14.91
N PHE A 59 -13.59 -5.39 -14.69
CA PHE A 59 -13.53 -3.96 -15.01
C PHE A 59 -13.72 -3.69 -16.50
N GLU A 60 -13.01 -4.40 -17.38
CA GLU A 60 -13.11 -4.18 -18.82
C GLU A 60 -14.53 -4.46 -19.31
N THR A 61 -15.13 -5.54 -18.78
CA THR A 61 -16.52 -5.90 -19.08
C THR A 61 -17.49 -4.80 -18.64
N MET A 62 -17.37 -4.28 -17.42
CA MET A 62 -18.23 -3.17 -16.95
C MET A 62 -17.99 -1.87 -17.70
N ALA A 63 -16.74 -1.56 -18.09
CA ALA A 63 -16.43 -0.41 -18.91
C ALA A 63 -17.14 -0.50 -20.27
N MET A 64 -17.06 -1.67 -20.92
CA MET A 64 -17.75 -1.93 -22.19
C MET A 64 -19.29 -1.84 -22.04
N GLU A 65 -19.85 -2.40 -20.96
CA GLU A 65 -21.29 -2.30 -20.69
C GLU A 65 -21.74 -0.84 -20.53
N ILE A 66 -20.99 -0.03 -19.78
CA ILE A 66 -21.32 1.40 -19.59
C ILE A 66 -21.19 2.16 -20.91
N GLU A 67 -20.15 1.89 -21.72
CA GLU A 67 -20.00 2.50 -23.05
C GLU A 67 -21.18 2.17 -23.98
N GLN A 68 -21.66 0.92 -23.94
CA GLN A 68 -22.85 0.51 -24.70
C GLN A 68 -24.12 1.21 -24.22
N LEU A 69 -24.31 1.33 -22.91
CA LEU A 69 -25.47 2.01 -22.33
C LEU A 69 -25.46 3.52 -22.66
N VAL A 70 -24.31 4.18 -22.54
CA VAL A 70 -24.13 5.60 -22.90
C VAL A 70 -24.39 5.80 -24.40
N SER A 71 -23.88 4.92 -25.25
CA SER A 71 -24.13 4.98 -26.71
C SER A 71 -25.62 4.81 -27.04
N LYS A 72 -26.31 3.92 -26.34
CA LYS A 72 -27.75 3.72 -26.50
C LYS A 72 -28.57 4.91 -26.00
N LEU A 73 -28.17 5.54 -24.89
CA LEU A 73 -28.80 6.77 -24.40
C LEU A 73 -28.60 7.92 -25.38
N GLN A 74 -27.42 8.02 -25.99
CA GLN A 74 -27.16 8.97 -27.07
C GLN A 74 -28.09 8.74 -28.27
N GLU A 75 -28.24 7.51 -28.74
CA GLU A 75 -29.17 7.18 -29.83
C GLU A 75 -30.62 7.58 -29.50
N ILE A 76 -31.07 7.33 -28.27
CA ILE A 76 -32.40 7.73 -27.82
C ILE A 76 -32.55 9.25 -27.76
N ASN A 77 -31.51 9.98 -27.33
CA ASN A 77 -31.47 11.44 -27.34
C ASN A 77 -31.49 12.02 -28.76
N ASP A 78 -30.82 11.36 -29.72
CA ASP A 78 -30.85 11.75 -31.13
C ASP A 78 -32.24 11.54 -31.74
N ARG A 79 -32.89 10.39 -31.46
CA ARG A 79 -34.29 10.14 -31.86
C ARG A 79 -35.27 11.14 -31.24
N MET A 80 -35.03 11.54 -29.99
CA MET A 80 -35.81 12.62 -29.36
C MET A 80 -35.58 13.96 -30.07
N ALA A 81 -34.34 14.28 -30.43
CA ALA A 81 -34.02 15.49 -31.19
C ALA A 81 -34.73 15.48 -32.56
N ASP A 82 -34.65 14.38 -33.31
CA ASP A 82 -35.33 14.21 -34.59
C ASP A 82 -36.85 14.36 -34.46
N TYR A 83 -37.44 13.82 -33.39
CA TYR A 83 -38.86 14.02 -33.10
C TYR A 83 -39.19 15.51 -32.89
N THR A 84 -38.38 16.25 -32.14
CA THR A 84 -38.61 17.69 -31.92
C THR A 84 -38.47 18.52 -33.20
N GLN A 85 -37.60 18.11 -34.14
CA GLN A 85 -37.40 18.77 -35.43
C GLN A 85 -38.49 18.43 -36.46
N ASN A 86 -39.00 17.19 -36.44
CA ASN A 86 -40.03 16.71 -37.38
C ASN A 86 -41.46 17.15 -37.03
N ILE A 87 -41.69 17.80 -35.89
CA ILE A 87 -42.94 18.52 -35.56
C ILE A 87 -43.05 19.83 -36.39
N SER A 88 -42.86 19.72 -37.71
CA SER A 88 -42.78 20.80 -38.70
C SER A 88 -44.11 21.57 -38.90
N MET A 89 -45.22 21.11 -38.32
CA MET A 89 -46.55 21.75 -38.48
C MET A 89 -46.99 22.64 -37.31
N SER A 90 -46.24 22.66 -36.20
CA SER A 90 -46.54 23.49 -35.02
C SER A 90 -45.25 23.70 -34.24
N SER A 91 -44.84 24.94 -33.99
CA SER A 91 -43.57 25.23 -33.30
C SER A 91 -43.38 24.35 -32.05
N PRO A 92 -42.22 23.67 -31.89
CA PRO A 92 -42.00 22.79 -30.76
C PRO A 92 -42.17 23.56 -29.45
N SER A 93 -42.93 22.98 -28.53
CA SER A 93 -43.19 23.59 -27.22
C SER A 93 -41.88 23.80 -26.47
N ALA A 94 -41.71 24.96 -25.83
CA ALA A 94 -40.52 25.28 -25.04
C ALA A 94 -40.21 24.22 -23.96
N ALA A 95 -41.25 23.58 -23.42
CA ALA A 95 -41.11 22.48 -22.46
C ALA A 95 -40.46 21.22 -23.07
N LEU A 96 -40.73 20.95 -24.35
CA LEU A 96 -40.17 19.81 -25.09
C LEU A 96 -38.66 20.01 -25.32
N LEU A 97 -38.30 21.21 -25.79
CA LEU A 97 -36.91 21.61 -26.02
C LEU A 97 -36.09 21.61 -24.72
N HIS A 98 -36.66 22.13 -23.63
CA HIS A 98 -36.01 22.11 -22.33
C HIS A 98 -35.80 20.68 -21.80
N THR A 99 -36.79 19.79 -22.01
CA THR A 99 -36.67 18.38 -21.61
C THR A 99 -35.57 17.68 -22.39
N LEU A 100 -35.49 17.88 -23.72
CA LEU A 100 -34.41 17.34 -24.54
C LEU A 100 -33.04 17.88 -24.10
N GLN A 101 -32.94 19.18 -23.83
CA GLN A 101 -31.70 19.79 -23.35
C GLN A 101 -31.26 19.13 -22.04
N ARG A 102 -32.18 18.90 -21.11
CA ARG A 102 -31.88 18.23 -19.84
C ARG A 102 -31.32 16.81 -20.05
N HIS A 103 -31.90 16.03 -20.95
CA HIS A 103 -31.39 14.69 -21.28
C HIS A 103 -30.00 14.72 -21.93
N ARG A 104 -29.69 15.75 -22.72
CA ARG A 104 -28.34 15.97 -23.28
C ARG A 104 -27.32 16.34 -22.21
N ASP A 105 -27.67 17.24 -21.30
CA ASP A 105 -26.80 17.63 -20.19
C ASP A 105 -26.50 16.41 -19.29
N ILE A 106 -27.52 15.61 -18.96
CA ILE A 106 -27.37 14.38 -18.16
C ILE A 106 -26.45 13.37 -18.87
N LEU A 107 -26.62 13.15 -20.17
CA LEU A 107 -25.76 12.27 -20.96
C LEU A 107 -24.30 12.76 -20.95
N GLN A 108 -24.08 14.07 -21.07
CA GLN A 108 -22.75 14.67 -21.02
C GLN A 108 -22.11 14.47 -19.64
N ASP A 109 -22.85 14.69 -18.56
CA ASP A 109 -22.39 14.45 -17.19
C ASP A 109 -21.98 12.99 -16.98
N TYR A 110 -22.80 12.03 -17.41
CA TYR A 110 -22.47 10.60 -17.33
C TYR A 110 -21.23 10.23 -18.15
N THR A 111 -21.11 10.77 -19.35
CA THR A 111 -19.94 10.52 -20.22
C THR A 111 -18.67 11.06 -19.58
N HIS A 112 -18.73 12.26 -19.01
CA HIS A 112 -17.59 12.87 -18.33
C HIS A 112 -17.17 12.08 -17.09
N GLU A 113 -18.12 11.74 -16.22
CA GLU A 113 -17.84 10.97 -15.01
C GLU A 113 -17.33 9.56 -15.32
N PHE A 114 -17.86 8.92 -16.37
CA PHE A 114 -17.33 7.64 -16.86
C PHE A 114 -15.87 7.77 -17.29
N GLN A 115 -15.54 8.73 -18.16
CA GLN A 115 -14.18 8.95 -18.65
C GLN A 115 -13.20 9.27 -17.53
N LYS A 116 -13.60 10.14 -16.61
CA LYS A 116 -12.81 10.51 -15.43
C LYS A 116 -12.53 9.30 -14.55
N THR A 117 -13.54 8.48 -14.27
CA THR A 117 -13.39 7.27 -13.47
C THR A 117 -12.48 6.25 -14.18
N LYS A 118 -12.69 6.03 -15.49
CA LYS A 118 -11.86 5.15 -16.32
C LYS A 118 -10.39 5.60 -16.32
N ALA A 119 -10.14 6.88 -16.58
CA ALA A 119 -8.79 7.46 -16.59
C ALA A 119 -8.08 7.33 -15.24
N ASN A 120 -8.77 7.60 -14.14
CA ASN A 120 -8.22 7.42 -12.80
C ASN A 120 -7.78 5.97 -12.55
N ILE A 121 -8.61 5.01 -12.93
CA ILE A 121 -8.34 3.59 -12.72
C ILE A 121 -7.18 3.12 -13.60
N THR A 122 -7.13 3.54 -14.86
CA THR A 122 -6.00 3.26 -15.75
C THR A 122 -4.69 3.82 -15.18
N ALA A 123 -4.69 5.05 -14.67
CA ALA A 123 -3.49 5.65 -14.07
C ALA A 123 -2.99 4.87 -12.84
N ILE A 124 -3.91 4.37 -12.00
CA ILE A 124 -3.56 3.52 -10.86
C ILE A 124 -2.92 2.20 -11.33
N ARG A 125 -3.49 1.58 -12.38
CA ARG A 125 -2.96 0.33 -12.95
C ARG A 125 -1.57 0.51 -13.56
N GLU A 126 -1.38 1.55 -14.36
CA GLU A 126 -0.07 1.86 -14.94
C GLU A 126 0.98 2.06 -13.85
N ARG A 127 0.62 2.76 -12.76
CA ARG A 127 1.48 2.90 -11.58
C ARG A 127 1.80 1.56 -10.94
N GLU A 128 0.84 0.66 -10.78
CA GLU A 128 1.07 -0.67 -10.21
C GLU A 128 1.99 -1.52 -11.09
N ASP A 129 1.81 -1.52 -12.40
CA ASP A 129 2.65 -2.31 -13.30
C ASP A 129 4.10 -1.81 -13.31
N LEU A 130 4.29 -0.49 -13.24
CA LEU A 130 5.61 0.12 -13.06
C LEU A 130 6.23 -0.29 -11.70
N MET A 131 5.49 -0.20 -10.59
CA MET A 131 5.99 -0.62 -9.27
C MET A 131 6.30 -2.11 -9.20
N GLY A 132 5.47 -2.95 -9.83
CA GLY A 132 5.70 -4.38 -9.93
C GLY A 132 6.99 -4.71 -10.69
N SER A 133 7.31 -3.95 -11.74
CA SER A 133 8.60 -4.07 -12.44
C SER A 133 9.76 -3.68 -11.54
N VAL A 134 9.69 -2.51 -10.90
CA VAL A 134 10.74 -2.01 -10.01
C VAL A 134 10.98 -2.97 -8.85
N GLN A 135 9.94 -3.55 -8.26
CA GLN A 135 10.09 -4.50 -7.16
C GLN A 135 10.71 -5.82 -7.59
N ARG A 136 10.41 -6.30 -8.81
CA ARG A 136 11.11 -7.45 -9.41
C ARG A 136 12.59 -7.14 -9.64
N ASP A 137 12.90 -5.96 -10.16
CA ASP A 137 14.28 -5.54 -10.41
C ASP A 137 15.07 -5.36 -9.11
N ILE A 138 14.46 -4.77 -8.07
CA ILE A 138 15.04 -4.66 -6.72
C ILE A 138 15.27 -6.06 -6.13
N SER A 139 14.30 -6.95 -6.26
CA SER A 139 14.42 -8.33 -5.76
C SER A 139 15.52 -9.09 -6.49
N ALA A 140 15.60 -8.95 -7.81
CA ALA A 140 16.66 -9.51 -8.63
C ALA A 140 18.03 -8.93 -8.26
N TYR A 141 18.14 -7.62 -8.03
CA TYR A 141 19.35 -6.97 -7.56
C TYR A 141 19.77 -7.48 -6.17
N LYS A 142 18.83 -7.58 -5.22
CA LYS A 142 19.05 -8.11 -3.88
C LYS A 142 19.44 -9.59 -3.87
N ASN A 143 18.94 -10.40 -4.81
CA ASN A 143 19.33 -11.80 -4.95
C ASN A 143 20.68 -11.97 -5.68
N SER A 144 20.94 -11.16 -6.71
CA SER A 144 22.19 -11.16 -7.46
C SER A 144 23.38 -10.65 -6.63
N SER A 145 23.10 -9.81 -5.62
CA SER A 145 24.07 -9.36 -4.62
C SER A 145 24.40 -10.42 -3.55
N GLY A 146 24.11 -11.71 -3.79
CA GLY A 146 24.60 -12.83 -2.97
C GLY A 146 26.14 -12.84 -2.78
N LEU A 147 26.89 -12.31 -3.75
CA LEU A 147 28.34 -12.08 -3.63
C LEU A 147 28.67 -10.97 -2.62
N ASN A 148 27.90 -9.89 -2.59
CA ASN A 148 28.05 -8.80 -1.61
C ASN A 148 27.55 -9.21 -0.22
N ARG A 149 26.49 -10.00 -0.12
CA ARG A 149 25.99 -10.52 1.16
C ARG A 149 27.02 -11.38 1.87
N ARG A 150 27.80 -12.17 1.09
CA ARG A 150 28.92 -12.95 1.63
C ARG A 150 30.07 -12.03 2.09
N SER A 151 30.38 -10.99 1.33
CA SER A 151 31.37 -9.97 1.70
C SER A 151 30.98 -9.20 2.97
N GLU A 152 29.73 -8.73 3.07
CA GLU A 152 29.19 -8.04 4.25
C GLU A 152 29.19 -8.95 5.49
N LEU A 153 28.90 -10.24 5.32
CA LEU A 153 28.97 -11.23 6.40
C LEU A 153 30.39 -11.36 6.95
N TYR A 154 31.39 -11.47 6.07
CA TYR A 154 32.80 -11.54 6.48
C TYR A 154 33.27 -10.24 7.13
N LEU A 155 32.83 -9.09 6.61
CA LEU A 155 33.18 -7.78 7.20
C LEU A 155 32.63 -7.66 8.62
N LYS A 156 31.36 -8.04 8.80
CA LYS A 156 30.69 -8.04 10.11
C LYS A 156 31.34 -9.04 11.08
N GLU A 157 31.70 -10.23 10.61
CA GLU A 157 32.42 -11.22 11.42
C GLU A 157 33.79 -10.68 11.86
N HIS A 158 34.52 -10.01 10.98
CA HIS A 158 35.79 -9.39 11.31
C HIS A 158 35.65 -8.31 12.39
N ASP A 159 34.63 -7.47 12.31
CA ASP A 159 34.34 -6.47 13.35
C ASP A 159 33.98 -7.14 14.70
N HIS A 160 33.22 -8.25 14.67
CA HIS A 160 32.92 -9.02 15.87
C HIS A 160 34.19 -9.63 16.50
N ILE A 161 35.10 -10.17 15.69
CA ILE A 161 36.38 -10.72 16.15
C ILE A 161 37.21 -9.63 16.81
N ARG A 162 37.36 -8.45 16.18
CA ARG A 162 38.10 -7.31 16.76
C ARG A 162 37.51 -6.84 18.08
N ASN A 163 36.18 -6.76 18.18
CA ASN A 163 35.53 -6.41 19.44
C ASN A 163 35.75 -7.47 20.52
N SER A 164 35.73 -8.76 20.15
CA SER A 164 35.99 -9.85 21.08
C SER A 164 37.45 -9.84 21.55
N GLU A 165 38.41 -9.57 20.67
CA GLU A 165 39.83 -9.45 21.00
C GLU A 165 40.06 -8.36 22.05
N ARG A 166 39.50 -7.17 21.82
CA ARG A 166 39.56 -6.06 22.78
C ARG A 166 38.94 -6.41 24.14
N MET A 167 37.77 -7.06 24.14
CA MET A 167 37.11 -7.47 25.37
C MET A 167 37.94 -8.51 26.15
N ILE A 168 38.59 -9.43 25.44
CA ILE A 168 39.51 -10.41 26.05
C ILE A 168 40.72 -9.70 26.66
N ASP A 169 41.31 -8.73 25.96
CA ASP A 169 42.44 -7.95 26.49
C ASP A 169 42.06 -7.18 27.77
N GLU A 170 40.86 -6.59 27.80
CA GLU A 170 40.32 -5.94 29.00
C GLU A 170 40.14 -6.93 30.15
N GLN A 171 39.60 -8.13 29.89
CA GLN A 171 39.47 -9.18 30.91
C GLN A 171 40.83 -9.70 31.41
N ILE A 172 41.81 -9.88 30.53
CA ILE A 172 43.18 -10.27 30.90
C ILE A 172 43.80 -9.20 31.81
N SER A 173 43.64 -7.92 31.46
CA SER A 173 44.12 -6.80 32.27
C SER A 173 43.51 -6.80 33.67
N VAL A 174 42.19 -6.98 33.77
CA VAL A 174 41.48 -7.08 35.07
C VAL A 174 41.95 -8.30 35.87
N ALA A 175 42.15 -9.45 35.22
CA ALA A 175 42.64 -10.66 35.86
C ALA A 175 44.07 -10.48 36.41
N MET A 176 44.96 -9.83 35.66
CA MET A 176 46.31 -9.50 36.10
C MET A 176 46.28 -8.55 37.30
N MET A 177 45.50 -7.48 37.23
CA MET A 177 45.33 -6.53 38.35
C MET A 177 44.80 -7.23 39.60
N THR A 178 43.81 -8.13 39.43
CA THR A 178 43.24 -8.90 40.55
C THR A 178 44.26 -9.84 41.16
N LYS A 179 45.05 -10.54 40.34
CA LYS A 179 46.15 -11.41 40.80
C LYS A 179 47.18 -10.63 41.62
N ASP A 180 47.60 -9.46 41.16
CA ASP A 180 48.57 -8.63 41.86
C ASP A 180 48.01 -8.07 43.17
N ASN A 181 46.73 -7.69 43.18
CA ASN A 181 46.03 -7.27 44.39
C ASN A 181 45.92 -8.42 45.42
N MET A 182 45.52 -9.62 45.00
CA MET A 182 45.48 -10.81 45.87
C MET A 182 46.88 -11.18 46.39
N GLY A 183 47.91 -11.07 45.54
CA GLY A 183 49.30 -11.28 45.95
C GLY A 183 49.73 -10.29 47.04
N SER A 184 49.32 -9.02 46.91
CA SER A 184 49.57 -7.97 47.90
C SER A 184 48.79 -8.21 49.20
N GLN A 185 47.51 -8.61 49.11
CA GLN A 185 46.69 -8.98 50.27
C GLN A 185 47.28 -10.19 51.03
N LYS A 186 47.76 -11.22 50.32
CA LYS A 186 48.42 -12.38 50.94
C LYS A 186 49.67 -11.95 51.72
N LYS A 187 50.50 -11.06 51.16
CA LYS A 187 51.67 -10.52 51.87
C LYS A 187 51.24 -9.76 53.14
N MET A 188 50.23 -8.91 53.04
CA MET A 188 49.68 -8.17 54.18
C MET A 188 49.14 -9.11 55.28
N LEU A 189 48.34 -10.12 54.92
CA LEU A 189 47.82 -11.12 55.87
C LEU A 189 48.95 -11.92 56.52
N SER A 190 49.99 -12.28 55.76
CA SER A 190 51.18 -12.93 56.33
C SER A 190 51.89 -12.03 57.35
N SER A 191 52.02 -10.72 57.07
CA SER A 191 52.58 -9.76 58.02
C SER A 191 51.71 -9.58 59.27
N ILE A 192 50.38 -9.54 59.11
CA ILE A 192 49.43 -9.49 60.23
C ILE A 192 49.55 -10.76 61.09
N SER A 193 49.56 -11.93 60.45
CA SER A 193 49.71 -13.22 61.14
C SER A 193 51.04 -13.29 61.91
N GLN A 194 52.14 -12.82 61.32
CA GLN A 194 53.43 -12.75 62.01
C GLN A 194 53.37 -11.85 63.23
N ARG A 195 52.82 -10.63 63.10
CA ARG A 195 52.66 -9.70 64.23
C ARG A 195 51.74 -10.27 65.32
N MET A 196 50.65 -10.93 64.94
CA MET A 196 49.72 -11.57 65.88
C MET A 196 50.40 -12.70 66.66
N ASN A 197 51.21 -13.54 65.99
CA ASN A 197 52.02 -14.55 66.67
C ASN A 197 53.02 -13.92 67.65
N THR A 198 53.65 -12.80 67.27
CA THR A 198 54.51 -12.06 68.20
C THR A 198 53.73 -11.57 69.43
N VAL A 199 52.58 -10.93 69.26
CA VAL A 199 51.74 -10.46 70.37
C VAL A 199 51.28 -11.63 71.26
N ALA A 200 50.85 -12.75 70.67
CA ALA A 200 50.46 -13.94 71.41
C ALA A 200 51.61 -14.50 72.27
N SER A 201 52.84 -14.53 71.73
CA SER A 201 54.01 -14.95 72.47
C SER A 201 54.32 -14.04 73.67
N ILE A 202 54.13 -12.73 73.53
CA ILE A 202 54.31 -11.73 74.61
C ILE A 202 53.24 -11.88 75.70
N LEU A 203 51.98 -12.11 75.33
CA LEU A 203 50.90 -12.33 76.30
C LEU A 203 51.10 -13.62 77.09
N CYS A 204 51.46 -14.72 76.42
CA CYS A 204 51.78 -15.98 77.10
C CYS A 204 52.97 -15.85 78.07
N THR A 205 53.98 -15.05 77.74
CA THR A 205 55.12 -14.82 78.65
C THR A 205 54.76 -13.94 79.85
N ASN A 206 53.84 -12.98 79.71
CA ASN A 206 53.37 -12.16 80.83
C ASN A 206 52.36 -12.86 81.74
N GLN A 207 51.78 -13.99 81.33
CA GLN A 207 50.81 -14.74 82.14
C GLN A 207 51.47 -15.76 83.09
N TYR A 208 52.81 -15.89 83.03
CA TYR A 208 53.65 -16.72 83.92
C TYR A 208 54.50 -15.90 84.90
N LEU A 209 54.21 -14.60 85.06
CA LEU A 209 54.75 -13.69 86.08
C LEU A 209 53.61 -13.25 87.01
#